data_AF-A0A8T1ADN1-F1
#
_entry.id   AF-A0A8T1ADN1-F1
#
_cell.length_a   1.000
_cell.length_b   1.000
_cell.length_c   1.000
_cell.angle_alpha   90.00
_cell.angle_beta   90.00
_cell.angle_gamma   90.00
#
_symmetry.space_group_name_H-M   'P 1'
#
loop_
_entity.id
_entity.type
_entity.pdbx_description
1 polymer ?
#
loop_
_entity_poly.entity_id
_entity_poly.type
_entity_poly.pdbx_seq_one_letter_code
_entity_poly.pdbx_strand_id
1 'polypeptide(L)'
;MGKASFTSNPYPNLDLTEADREMLLQLEKDLILEVFPQYEEFVVVDKRKVKRAQWKAIGDDKNLHVYVEREGWNNSPEDEEVPVQERTDSWQKNMPVILAVGTFEGELNDLMFGIVNPTQEIMRVKASYVKDYSDGAVLANIVMER
;
A
#
# COMPACT_ATOMS: atom_id res chain seq x y z
N MET A 1 -7.25 -32.56 -1.35
CA MET A 1 -8.04 -32.05 -0.21
C MET A 1 -7.63 -30.59 -0.03
N GLY A 2 -8.39 -29.65 -0.58
CA GLY A 2 -8.01 -28.23 -0.59
C GLY A 2 -8.16 -27.63 0.80
N LYS A 3 -7.13 -26.93 1.29
CA LYS A 3 -7.26 -26.12 2.52
C LYS A 3 -8.42 -25.15 2.32
N ALA A 4 -9.37 -25.14 3.25
CA ALA A 4 -10.46 -24.18 3.31
C ALA A 4 -9.92 -22.81 3.76
N SER A 5 -9.08 -22.22 2.92
CA SER A 5 -8.45 -20.92 3.14
C SER A 5 -9.50 -19.83 2.85
N PHE A 6 -9.54 -18.79 3.70
CA PHE A 6 -10.52 -17.68 3.64
C PHE A 6 -12.02 -18.04 3.87
N THR A 7 -12.35 -19.21 4.43
CA THR A 7 -13.77 -19.57 4.66
C THR A 7 -14.35 -19.03 5.97
N SER A 8 -13.50 -18.67 6.93
CA SER A 8 -13.91 -18.20 8.26
C SER A 8 -12.87 -17.21 8.78
N ASN A 9 -13.33 -16.08 9.32
CA ASN A 9 -12.50 -15.19 10.12
C ASN A 9 -12.12 -15.94 11.41
N PRO A 10 -10.82 -16.24 11.66
CA PRO A 10 -10.42 -16.96 12.87
C PRO A 10 -10.45 -16.07 14.12
N TYR A 11 -10.63 -14.76 13.95
CA TYR A 11 -10.69 -13.78 15.03
C TYR A 11 -12.14 -13.49 15.44
N PRO A 12 -12.38 -13.14 16.72
CA PRO A 12 -13.67 -12.61 17.14
C PRO A 12 -13.99 -11.32 16.39
N ASN A 13 -15.28 -10.96 16.33
CA ASN A 13 -15.70 -9.67 15.80
C ASN A 13 -14.99 -8.54 16.56
N LEU A 14 -14.32 -7.66 15.82
CA LEU A 14 -13.64 -6.49 16.37
C LEU A 14 -14.59 -5.29 16.36
N ASP A 15 -15.10 -4.93 17.52
CA ASP A 15 -15.85 -3.69 17.71
C ASP A 15 -14.88 -2.53 17.88
N LEU A 16 -14.70 -1.74 16.81
CA LEU A 16 -13.88 -0.53 16.87
C LEU A 16 -14.56 0.53 17.74
N THR A 17 -13.85 1.02 18.76
CA THR A 17 -14.31 2.19 19.52
C THR A 17 -14.29 3.43 18.62
N GLU A 18 -15.07 4.46 18.98
CA GLU A 18 -15.08 5.71 18.20
C GLU A 18 -13.69 6.35 18.17
N ALA A 19 -12.97 6.32 19.29
CA ALA A 19 -11.60 6.85 19.38
C ALA A 19 -10.62 6.09 18.46
N ASP A 20 -10.68 4.76 18.43
CA ASP A 20 -9.82 3.96 17.54
C ASP A 20 -10.17 4.20 16.07
N ARG A 21 -11.47 4.34 15.75
CA ARG A 21 -11.92 4.68 14.41
C ARG A 21 -11.40 6.04 13.98
N GLU A 22 -11.53 7.06 14.82
CA GLU A 22 -10.99 8.40 14.56
C GLU A 22 -9.47 8.37 14.34
N MET A 23 -8.74 7.59 15.15
CA MET A 23 -7.29 7.41 14.99
C MET A 23 -6.94 6.78 13.63
N LEU A 24 -7.64 5.72 13.22
CA LEU A 24 -7.41 5.05 11.93
C LEU A 24 -7.77 5.96 10.74
N LEU A 25 -8.84 6.75 10.86
CA LEU A 25 -9.22 7.74 9.85
C LEU A 25 -8.21 8.90 9.78
N GLN A 26 -7.61 9.29 10.90
CA GLN A 26 -6.55 10.30 10.88
C GLN A 26 -5.29 9.75 10.22
N LEU A 27 -4.90 8.51 10.53
CA LEU A 27 -3.78 7.84 9.88
C LEU A 27 -3.98 7.75 8.36
N GLU A 28 -5.18 7.41 7.89
CA GLU A 28 -5.52 7.39 6.46
C GLU A 28 -5.28 8.75 5.79
N LYS A 29 -5.74 9.84 6.41
CA LYS A 29 -5.50 11.20 5.91
C LYS A 29 -4.02 11.55 5.89
N ASP A 30 -3.29 11.22 6.95
CA ASP A 30 -1.86 11.53 7.07
C ASP A 30 -1.06 10.82 5.97
N LEU A 31 -1.37 9.54 5.70
CA LEU A 31 -0.75 8.78 4.61
C LEU A 31 -1.04 9.39 3.23
N ILE A 32 -2.26 9.86 2.98
CA ILE A 32 -2.60 10.55 1.73
C ILE A 32 -1.82 11.86 1.62
N LEU A 33 -1.75 12.66 2.69
CA LEU A 33 -1.03 13.92 2.69
C LEU A 33 0.49 13.73 2.52
N GLU A 34 1.04 12.61 2.97
CA GLU A 34 2.45 12.26 2.76
C GLU A 34 2.75 11.85 1.32
N VAL A 35 1.91 10.99 0.72
CA VAL A 35 2.19 10.35 -0.59
C VAL A 35 1.70 11.19 -1.77
N PHE A 36 0.59 11.91 -1.63
CA PHE A 36 -0.03 12.63 -2.73
C PHE A 36 0.85 13.74 -3.33
N PRO A 37 1.57 14.56 -2.53
CA PRO A 37 2.50 15.55 -3.08
C PRO A 37 3.63 14.91 -3.91
N GLN A 38 4.14 13.75 -3.49
CA GLN A 38 5.18 13.02 -4.22
C GLN A 38 4.65 12.54 -5.57
N TYR A 39 3.41 12.04 -5.60
CA TYR A 39 2.73 11.68 -6.84
C TYR A 39 2.51 12.91 -7.76
N GLU A 40 2.07 14.04 -7.20
CA GLU A 40 1.86 15.27 -7.96
C GLU A 40 3.17 15.79 -8.56
N GLU A 41 4.26 15.81 -7.80
CA GLU A 41 5.59 16.18 -8.29
C GLU A 41 6.02 15.27 -9.43
N PHE A 42 5.89 13.95 -9.26
CA PHE A 42 6.23 12.97 -10.29
C PHE A 42 5.44 13.18 -11.59
N VAL A 43 4.14 13.49 -11.46
CA VAL A 43 3.25 13.70 -12.61
C VAL A 43 3.49 15.06 -13.29
N VAL A 44 3.57 16.13 -12.51
CA VAL A 44 3.55 17.52 -12.99
C VAL A 44 4.95 18.02 -13.29
N VAL A 45 5.92 17.79 -12.42
CA VAL A 45 7.30 18.29 -12.55
C VAL A 45 8.13 17.31 -13.36
N ASP A 46 8.20 16.05 -12.93
CA ASP A 46 9.03 15.03 -13.58
C ASP A 46 8.40 14.49 -14.88
N LYS A 47 7.16 14.89 -15.20
CA LYS A 47 6.42 14.44 -16.39
C LYS A 47 6.39 12.91 -16.52
N ARG A 48 6.21 12.23 -15.38
CA ARG A 48 6.23 10.76 -15.25
C ARG A 48 7.54 10.09 -15.67
N LYS A 49 8.66 10.84 -15.68
CA LYS A 49 9.99 10.28 -16.01
C LYS A 49 10.68 9.84 -14.74
N VAL A 50 10.97 8.54 -14.66
CA VAL A 50 11.67 7.95 -13.51
C VAL A 50 13.15 8.39 -13.48
N LYS A 51 13.55 9.03 -12.38
CA LYS A 51 14.94 9.43 -12.11
C LYS A 51 15.80 8.19 -11.82
N ARG A 52 16.56 7.71 -12.81
CA ARG A 52 17.41 6.49 -12.69
C ARG A 52 18.54 6.57 -11.64
N ALA A 53 18.91 7.79 -11.25
CA ALA A 53 19.84 8.06 -10.16
C ALA A 53 19.26 7.64 -8.80
N GLN A 54 17.95 7.81 -8.60
CA GLN A 54 17.20 7.36 -7.43
C GLN A 54 16.73 5.91 -7.58
N TRP A 55 16.20 5.58 -8.74
CA TRP A 55 15.43 4.35 -8.96
C TRP A 55 16.22 3.33 -9.79
N LYS A 56 16.34 2.10 -9.29
CA LYS A 56 16.89 0.95 -10.01
C LYS A 56 15.74 0.08 -10.53
N ALA A 57 15.71 -0.20 -11.83
CA ALA A 57 14.70 -1.12 -12.37
C ALA A 57 14.94 -2.56 -11.88
N ILE A 58 13.86 -3.24 -11.53
CA ILE A 58 13.87 -4.61 -11.00
C ILE A 58 12.95 -5.57 -11.77
N GLY A 59 12.07 -5.05 -12.61
CA GLY A 59 11.19 -5.89 -13.41
C GLY A 59 10.34 -5.08 -14.37
N ASP A 60 9.82 -5.77 -15.38
CA ASP A 60 8.98 -5.22 -16.42
C ASP A 60 7.90 -6.26 -16.76
N ASP A 61 6.64 -5.84 -16.85
CA ASP A 61 5.53 -6.67 -17.33
C ASP A 61 4.61 -5.84 -18.23
N LYS A 62 4.51 -6.20 -19.51
CA LYS A 62 3.75 -5.46 -20.53
C LYS A 62 4.09 -3.97 -20.53
N ASN A 63 3.15 -3.13 -20.09
CA ASN A 63 3.27 -1.67 -20.02
C ASN A 63 3.64 -1.17 -18.61
N LEU A 64 3.96 -2.07 -17.67
CA LEU A 64 4.32 -1.77 -16.30
C LEU A 64 5.83 -1.97 -16.10
N HIS A 65 6.48 -0.94 -15.55
CA HIS A 65 7.89 -0.95 -15.21
C HIS A 65 8.04 -0.79 -13.69
N VAL A 66 8.78 -1.69 -13.05
CA VAL A 66 8.92 -1.75 -11.60
C VAL A 66 10.35 -1.38 -11.20
N TYR A 67 10.45 -0.52 -10.20
CA TYR A 67 11.69 0.06 -9.70
C TYR A 67 11.76 -0.10 -8.20
N VAL A 68 12.98 -0.27 -7.68
CA VAL A 68 13.30 -0.14 -6.27
C VAL A 68 14.12 1.12 -6.04
N GLU A 69 13.87 1.81 -4.94
CA GLU A 69 14.71 2.92 -4.53
C GLU A 69 16.11 2.41 -4.18
N ARG A 70 17.14 3.15 -4.61
CA ARG A 70 18.53 2.83 -4.27
C ARG A 70 18.80 3.21 -2.82
N GLU A 71 19.53 2.34 -2.12
CA GLU A 71 19.97 2.60 -0.75
C GLU A 71 20.67 3.95 -0.63
N GLY A 72 20.34 4.70 0.42
CA GLY A 72 20.97 5.99 0.71
C GLY A 72 20.39 7.20 -0.04
N TRP A 73 19.39 7.03 -0.90
CA TRP A 73 18.78 8.17 -1.61
C TRP A 73 17.99 9.10 -0.68
N ASN A 74 17.15 8.54 0.18
CA ASN A 74 16.39 9.28 1.21
C ASN A 74 17.14 9.39 2.55
N ASN A 75 18.40 8.94 2.63
CA ASN A 75 19.24 9.18 3.81
C ASN A 75 19.87 10.57 3.69
N SER A 76 19.06 11.63 3.71
CA SER A 76 19.58 12.98 3.87
C SER A 76 20.18 13.13 5.28
N PRO A 77 21.35 13.76 5.45
CA PRO A 77 21.88 14.14 6.76
C PRO A 77 21.07 15.27 7.45
N GLU A 78 20.02 15.78 6.80
CA GLU A 78 19.24 16.95 7.23
C GLU A 78 17.91 16.62 7.92
N ASP A 79 17.57 15.34 8.12
CA ASP A 79 16.50 14.94 9.05
C ASP A 79 16.97 15.01 10.53
N GLU A 80 17.72 16.06 10.87
CA GLU A 80 17.82 16.54 12.24
C GLU A 80 16.60 17.46 12.49
N GLU A 81 15.83 17.14 13.53
CA GLU A 81 14.78 17.98 14.15
C GLU A 81 13.33 17.92 13.60
N VAL A 82 12.79 16.71 13.42
CA VAL A 82 11.34 16.50 13.63
C VAL A 82 11.17 15.42 14.69
N PRO A 83 10.53 15.68 15.85
CA PRO A 83 10.26 14.66 16.85
C PRO A 83 9.06 13.81 16.40
N VAL A 84 9.16 13.19 15.23
CA VAL A 84 8.27 12.10 14.84
C VAL A 84 8.89 10.87 15.48
N GLN A 85 8.15 10.31 16.45
CA GLN A 85 8.44 9.09 17.21
C GLN A 85 9.50 8.24 16.52
N GLU A 86 10.67 8.12 17.17
CA GLU A 86 11.79 7.30 16.70
C GLU A 86 11.24 6.04 16.02
N ARG A 87 11.59 5.82 14.75
CA ARG A 87 11.41 4.55 14.06
C ARG A 87 12.23 3.51 14.84
N THR A 88 11.68 3.04 15.95
CA THR A 88 12.35 2.22 16.98
C THR A 88 12.62 0.81 16.48
N ASP A 89 11.95 0.42 15.41
CA ASP A 89 12.05 -0.91 14.84
C ASP A 89 13.01 -0.96 13.65
N SER A 90 14.07 -1.76 13.79
CA SER A 90 15.09 -2.01 12.77
C SER A 90 14.56 -2.48 11.41
N TRP A 91 13.34 -3.04 11.35
CA TRP A 91 12.75 -3.54 10.09
C TRP A 91 12.24 -2.41 9.19
N GLN A 92 11.74 -1.31 9.77
CA GLN A 92 11.23 -0.16 9.01
C GLN A 92 12.34 0.55 8.23
N LYS A 93 13.57 0.56 8.76
CA LYS A 93 14.76 1.11 8.08
C LYS A 93 15.19 0.27 6.87
N ASN A 94 14.77 -0.99 6.81
CA ASN A 94 15.20 -1.95 5.78
C ASN A 94 14.09 -2.27 4.78
N MET A 95 12.94 -1.60 4.84
CA MET A 95 11.84 -1.86 3.92
C MET A 95 12.11 -1.19 2.56
N PRO A 96 12.19 -1.96 1.46
CA PRO A 96 12.44 -1.38 0.15
C PRO A 96 11.21 -0.59 -0.33
N VAL A 97 11.44 0.63 -0.82
CA VAL A 97 10.40 1.41 -1.51
C VAL A 97 10.34 0.97 -2.97
N ILE A 98 9.14 0.62 -3.42
CA ILE A 98 8.87 0.17 -4.79
C ILE A 98 8.03 1.22 -5.52
N LEU A 99 8.48 1.61 -6.71
CA LEU A 99 7.74 2.45 -7.65
C LEU A 99 7.37 1.61 -8.86
N ALA A 100 6.09 1.51 -9.16
CA ALA A 100 5.59 0.88 -10.39
C ALA A 100 4.95 1.95 -11.28
N VAL A 101 5.42 2.07 -12.53
CA VAL A 101 4.96 3.08 -13.48
C VAL A 101 4.54 2.39 -14.76
N GLY A 102 3.32 2.65 -15.21
CA GLY A 102 2.81 2.02 -16.41
C GLY A 102 1.39 2.40 -16.75
N THR A 103 0.84 1.68 -17.71
CA THR A 103 -0.57 1.75 -18.08
C THR A 103 -1.25 0.40 -17.91
N PHE A 104 -2.54 0.43 -17.60
CA PHE A 104 -3.39 -0.74 -17.46
C PHE A 104 -4.53 -0.65 -18.48
N GLU A 105 -4.88 -1.78 -19.11
CA GLU A 105 -6.03 -1.87 -20.01
C GLU A 105 -7.26 -2.30 -19.21
N GLY A 106 -8.24 -1.41 -19.08
CA GLY A 106 -9.49 -1.69 -18.36
C GLY A 106 -10.04 -0.45 -17.66
N GLU A 107 -11.10 -0.64 -16.89
CA GLU A 107 -11.66 0.43 -16.07
C GLU A 107 -10.96 0.50 -14.71
N LEU A 108 -11.03 1.67 -14.06
CA LEU A 108 -10.53 1.82 -12.69
C LEU A 108 -11.21 0.81 -11.75
N ASN A 109 -12.50 0.56 -11.94
CA ASN A 109 -13.24 -0.39 -11.12
C ASN A 109 -12.67 -1.83 -11.23
N ASP A 110 -12.31 -2.25 -12.44
CA ASP A 110 -11.67 -3.56 -12.67
C ASP A 110 -10.33 -3.66 -11.94
N LEU A 111 -9.54 -2.58 -11.98
CA LEU A 111 -8.28 -2.50 -11.25
C LEU A 111 -8.50 -2.58 -9.74
N MET A 112 -9.54 -1.91 -9.20
CA MET A 112 -9.84 -1.91 -7.77
C MET A 112 -10.14 -3.31 -7.24
N PHE A 113 -10.78 -4.21 -8.02
CA PHE A 113 -10.96 -5.62 -7.61
C PHE A 113 -9.62 -6.35 -7.41
N GLY A 114 -8.56 -5.98 -8.13
CA GLY A 114 -7.23 -6.54 -7.93
C GLY A 114 -6.47 -5.94 -6.73
N ILE A 115 -6.91 -4.80 -6.21
CA ILE A 115 -6.17 -4.01 -5.22
C ILE A 115 -6.82 -4.11 -3.83
N VAL A 116 -8.10 -3.74 -3.71
CA VAL A 116 -8.76 -3.56 -2.41
C VAL A 116 -9.48 -4.80 -1.90
N ASN A 117 -9.51 -4.94 -0.58
CA ASN A 117 -10.14 -6.06 0.12
C ASN A 117 -11.13 -5.57 1.20
N PRO A 118 -12.23 -4.89 0.84
CA PRO A 118 -13.14 -4.29 1.82
C PRO A 118 -14.00 -5.33 2.57
N THR A 119 -14.12 -6.55 2.07
CA THR A 119 -14.85 -7.64 2.72
C THR A 119 -14.09 -8.96 2.61
N GLN A 120 -14.41 -9.89 3.51
CA GLN A 120 -13.89 -11.27 3.48
C GLN A 120 -14.20 -11.98 2.15
N GLU A 121 -15.39 -11.74 1.60
CA GLU A 121 -15.81 -12.32 0.33
C GLU A 121 -14.99 -11.78 -0.85
N ILE A 122 -14.76 -10.46 -0.89
CA ILE A 122 -13.94 -9.84 -1.94
C ILE A 122 -12.48 -10.31 -1.82
N MET A 123 -11.94 -10.39 -0.60
CA MET A 123 -10.59 -10.93 -0.35
C MET A 123 -10.46 -12.37 -0.86
N ARG A 124 -11.45 -13.23 -0.58
CA ARG A 124 -11.49 -14.61 -1.06
C ARG A 124 -11.52 -14.68 -2.59
N VAL A 125 -12.35 -13.84 -3.22
CA VAL A 125 -12.43 -13.76 -4.68
C VAL A 125 -11.08 -13.32 -5.26
N LYS A 126 -10.47 -12.26 -4.73
CA LYS A 126 -9.15 -11.78 -5.13
C LYS A 126 -8.07 -12.84 -5.01
N ALA A 127 -7.99 -13.54 -3.88
CA ALA A 127 -7.00 -14.59 -3.65
C ALA A 127 -7.09 -15.74 -4.66
N SER A 128 -8.28 -16.01 -5.23
CA SER A 128 -8.48 -17.09 -6.20
C SER A 128 -7.77 -16.85 -7.55
N TYR A 129 -7.56 -15.59 -7.95
CA TYR A 129 -6.92 -15.25 -9.23
C TYR A 129 -5.61 -14.47 -9.10
N VAL A 130 -5.43 -13.62 -8.07
CA VAL A 130 -4.18 -12.85 -7.87
C VAL A 130 -3.10 -13.72 -7.24
N LYS A 131 -3.47 -14.59 -6.28
CA LYS A 131 -2.56 -15.47 -5.53
C LYS A 131 -1.44 -14.70 -4.79
N ASP A 132 -1.74 -13.49 -4.31
CA ASP A 132 -0.80 -12.60 -3.61
C ASP A 132 -0.62 -12.91 -2.12
N TYR A 133 -1.58 -13.59 -1.49
CA TYR A 133 -1.48 -14.04 -0.09
C TYR A 133 -2.10 -15.43 0.10
N SER A 134 -1.66 -16.14 1.13
CA SER A 134 -2.05 -17.53 1.41
C SER A 134 -3.22 -17.65 2.40
N ASP A 135 -3.39 -16.66 3.27
CA ASP A 135 -4.48 -16.55 4.23
C ASP A 135 -4.65 -15.10 4.70
N GLY A 136 -5.80 -14.76 5.29
CA GLY A 136 -6.11 -13.40 5.70
C GLY A 136 -7.54 -13.22 6.20
N ALA A 137 -7.77 -12.14 6.95
CA ALA A 137 -9.08 -11.78 7.46
C ALA A 137 -9.25 -10.25 7.54
N VAL A 138 -10.39 -9.75 7.03
CA VAL A 138 -10.89 -8.40 7.33
C VAL A 138 -11.43 -8.38 8.77
N LEU A 139 -10.83 -7.54 9.61
CA LEU A 139 -11.15 -7.44 11.04
C LEU A 139 -12.30 -6.45 11.31
N ALA A 140 -12.26 -5.28 10.67
CA ALA A 140 -13.28 -4.24 10.81
C ALA A 140 -13.21 -3.26 9.63
N ASN A 141 -14.35 -2.62 9.32
CA ASN A 141 -14.44 -1.54 8.33
C ASN A 141 -14.42 -0.17 9.02
N ILE A 142 -13.45 0.66 8.65
CA ILE A 142 -13.27 2.01 9.22
C ILE A 142 -14.19 3.06 8.59
N VAL A 143 -14.76 2.79 7.41
CA VAL A 143 -15.82 3.58 6.80
C VAL A 143 -17.12 2.81 6.95
N MET A 144 -18.12 3.41 7.58
CA MET A 144 -19.47 2.84 7.66
C MET A 144 -20.26 3.33 6.45
N GLU A 145 -20.80 2.42 5.63
CA GLU A 145 -21.84 2.81 4.67
C GLU A 145 -23.04 3.34 5.46
N ARG A 146 -23.47 4.57 5.16
CA ARG A 146 -24.70 5.16 5.70
C ARG A 146 -25.90 4.75 4.87
#